data_AF-A0A4U5PCX9-F1
#
_entry.id   AF-A0A4U5PCX9-F1
#
_cell.length_a   1.000
_cell.length_b   1.000
_cell.length_c   1.000
_cell.angle_alpha   90.00
_cell.angle_beta   90.00
_cell.angle_gamma   90.00
#
_symmetry.space_group_name_H-M   'P 1'
#
loop_
_entity.id
_entity.type
_entity.pdbx_description
1 polymer ?
#
loop_
_entity_poly.entity_id
_entity_poly.type
_entity_poly.pdbx_seq_one_letter_code
_entity_poly.pdbx_strand_id
1 'polypeptide(L)'
;MWEESGRPLTRGPVANSAEGFEFQKFWGKRSQLRKFADNTICEAVVWAEDADSTIPVSALRYVLEKHFDLPEAATLNSVLPANLLADPAHFDKINQAYDQLSKHLRNAKNLPLCVSNITPVSPCLRKTDPFPPVAGIPAGAPTTDESKTFALPDILKDTVALTPSVDVKITLEKSGRWADDIPAIAKLKTAFYIEIGRALREQFSLRCYPQKERLFIIMEKSIVFALEIVCPKEITILKKVAGKKEGIPKDSAASRQLEKETVYRPQMCSSLTSTSNQFASFGETCQLVRQWISSQYLLDQFDPIVIELLVAHVYLNPIGFAPPLTAYKGFVHFLHLLVDQNWLMKPLFVDFTKSWTYEDIHVLNQNFLKMRAVLPPVVIITPDNAIGSRFTRGLPQPVVLKRMIALAKHALNMIFASDSGANLASFFHSTTSAYDAVISIDSKHIAERLRKKPKNSPRALSLCSRLSISTPWRCSWAR
;
A
#
# COMPACT_ATOMS: atom_id res chain seq x y z
N MET A 1 -15.48 18.75 11.03
CA MET A 1 -14.53 19.88 11.16
C MET A 1 -13.19 19.62 10.47
N TRP A 2 -12.62 18.40 10.48
CA TRP A 2 -11.27 18.15 9.91
C TRP A 2 -11.20 17.54 8.49
N GLU A 3 -12.34 17.11 7.93
CA GLU A 3 -12.47 16.76 6.49
C GLU A 3 -12.16 17.96 5.56
N GLU A 4 -12.01 19.15 6.14
CA GLU A 4 -11.72 20.40 5.42
C GLU A 4 -10.23 20.79 5.48
N SER A 5 -9.38 20.06 6.21
CA SER A 5 -7.98 20.43 6.47
C SER A 5 -7.08 20.52 5.23
N GLY A 6 -7.46 19.86 4.13
CA GLY A 6 -6.78 19.95 2.83
C GLY A 6 -7.53 20.80 1.79
N ARG A 7 -8.62 21.47 2.15
CA ARG A 7 -9.37 22.28 1.20
C ARG A 7 -8.60 23.57 0.91
N PRO A 8 -8.35 23.93 -0.35
CA PRO A 8 -7.61 25.14 -0.73
C PRO A 8 -8.34 26.44 -0.39
N LEU A 9 -9.48 26.36 0.30
CA LEU A 9 -10.37 27.47 0.60
C LEU A 9 -10.98 27.27 1.99
N THR A 10 -10.82 28.25 2.87
CA THR A 10 -11.57 28.36 4.12
C THR A 10 -12.74 29.31 3.89
N ARG A 11 -13.97 28.79 3.96
CA ARG A 11 -15.19 29.61 3.89
C ARG A 11 -15.41 30.31 5.23
N GLY A 12 -15.55 31.62 5.19
CA GLY A 12 -15.93 32.46 6.33
C GLY A 12 -17.42 32.82 6.32
N PRO A 13 -17.83 33.76 7.19
CA PRO A 13 -19.21 34.26 7.29
C PRO A 13 -19.69 35.01 6.04
N VAL A 14 -21.00 35.25 5.97
CA VAL A 14 -21.64 36.01 4.88
C VAL A 14 -21.07 37.43 4.83
N ALA A 15 -20.87 37.95 3.62
CA ALA A 15 -20.37 39.29 3.40
C ALA A 15 -21.29 40.35 4.04
N ASN A 16 -20.70 41.44 4.53
CA ASN A 16 -21.39 42.54 5.21
C ASN A 16 -22.14 42.16 6.51
N SER A 17 -21.94 40.96 7.06
CA SER A 17 -22.38 40.64 8.42
C SER A 17 -21.35 41.13 9.45
N ALA A 18 -21.76 41.28 10.71
CA ALA A 18 -20.85 41.66 11.80
C ALA A 18 -19.67 40.67 11.89
N GLU A 19 -19.97 39.38 11.79
CA GLU A 19 -18.99 38.29 11.79
C GLU A 19 -18.09 38.33 10.55
N GLY A 20 -18.60 38.78 9.39
CA GLY A 20 -17.82 39.00 8.18
C GLY A 20 -16.77 40.09 8.36
N PHE A 21 -17.13 41.21 9.00
CA PHE A 21 -16.16 42.27 9.33
C PHE A 21 -15.10 41.80 10.33
N GLU A 22 -15.49 41.00 11.34
CA GLU A 22 -14.52 40.39 12.27
C GLU A 22 -13.57 39.43 11.56
N PHE A 23 -14.10 38.59 10.66
CA PHE A 23 -13.30 37.69 9.85
C PHE A 23 -12.29 38.45 8.97
N GLN A 24 -12.73 39.52 8.31
CA GLN A 24 -11.88 40.39 7.52
C GLN A 24 -10.80 41.06 8.37
N LYS A 25 -11.14 41.54 9.57
CA LYS A 25 -10.18 42.13 10.50
C LYS A 25 -9.12 41.09 10.93
N PHE A 26 -9.55 39.88 11.27
CA PHE A 26 -8.68 38.79 11.71
C PHE A 26 -7.72 38.35 10.60
N TRP A 27 -8.21 38.07 9.38
CA TRP A 27 -7.40 37.57 8.26
C TRP A 27 -6.76 38.67 7.40
N GLY A 28 -7.22 39.91 7.51
CA GLY A 28 -6.68 41.08 6.81
C GLY A 28 -6.55 40.84 5.31
N LYS A 29 -5.33 41.01 4.78
CA LYS A 29 -5.02 40.88 3.35
C LYS A 29 -5.30 39.48 2.76
N ARG A 30 -5.40 38.44 3.59
CA ARG A 30 -5.75 37.08 3.13
C ARG A 30 -7.27 36.84 3.01
N SER A 31 -8.11 37.74 3.53
CA SER A 31 -9.57 37.67 3.35
C SER A 31 -9.96 38.26 2.00
N GLN A 32 -10.83 37.55 1.28
CA GLN A 32 -11.42 38.02 0.03
C GLN A 32 -12.87 37.55 -0.11
N LEU A 33 -13.68 38.36 -0.77
CA LEU A 33 -15.06 38.01 -1.10
C LEU A 33 -15.11 36.92 -2.16
N ARG A 34 -15.89 35.87 -1.93
CA ARG A 34 -16.10 34.79 -2.90
C ARG A 34 -17.56 34.37 -2.94
N LYS A 35 -18.04 34.17 -4.17
CA LYS A 35 -19.36 33.58 -4.43
C LYS A 35 -19.26 32.05 -4.39
N PHE A 36 -20.10 31.41 -3.61
CA PHE A 36 -20.18 29.95 -3.45
C PHE A 36 -21.27 29.34 -4.33
N ALA A 37 -21.27 28.01 -4.48
CA ALA A 37 -22.20 27.28 -5.34
C ALA A 37 -23.68 27.45 -4.93
N ASP A 38 -23.93 27.79 -3.67
CA ASP A 38 -25.23 28.16 -3.11
C ASP A 38 -25.64 29.61 -3.41
N ASN A 39 -24.92 30.30 -4.31
CA ASN A 39 -25.04 31.73 -4.64
C ASN A 39 -24.78 32.71 -3.50
N THR A 40 -24.38 32.25 -2.31
CA THR A 40 -24.02 33.14 -1.21
C THR A 40 -22.66 33.79 -1.47
N ILE A 41 -22.53 35.04 -1.03
CA ILE A 41 -21.26 35.76 -1.04
C ILE A 41 -20.75 35.77 0.40
N CYS A 42 -19.61 35.13 0.62
CA CYS A 42 -18.98 35.05 1.94
C CYS A 42 -17.56 35.60 1.88
N GLU A 43 -17.05 36.06 3.02
CA GLU A 43 -15.62 36.22 3.23
C GLU A 43 -14.94 34.84 3.15
N ALA A 44 -13.74 34.76 2.59
CA ALA A 44 -13.01 33.50 2.47
C ALA A 44 -11.49 33.72 2.40
N VAL A 45 -10.73 32.70 2.80
CA VAL A 45 -9.27 32.65 2.66
C VAL A 45 -8.88 31.58 1.66
N VAL A 46 -8.07 31.94 0.67
CA VAL A 46 -7.53 31.02 -0.34
C VAL A 46 -6.12 30.60 0.04
N TRP A 47 -5.84 29.30 0.01
CA TRP A 47 -4.56 28.70 0.40
C TRP A 47 -3.76 28.13 -0.79
N ALA A 48 -4.24 28.33 -2.02
CA ALA A 48 -3.72 27.69 -3.23
C ALA A 48 -2.26 28.07 -3.58
N GLU A 49 -1.73 29.14 -2.99
CA GLU A 49 -0.37 29.65 -3.25
C GLU A 49 0.69 29.08 -2.29
N ASP A 50 0.29 28.42 -1.20
CA ASP A 50 1.20 27.86 -0.21
C ASP A 50 1.64 26.43 -0.60
N ALA A 51 2.46 26.30 -1.65
CA ALA A 51 2.84 24.99 -2.21
C ALA A 51 3.75 24.14 -1.30
N ASP A 52 4.45 24.75 -0.35
CA ASP A 52 5.54 24.12 0.43
C ASP A 52 5.14 23.66 1.84
N SER A 53 3.94 23.99 2.34
CA SER A 53 3.44 23.52 3.65
C SER A 53 1.96 23.17 3.64
N THR A 54 1.53 22.32 4.58
CA THR A 54 0.11 22.00 4.72
C THR A 54 -0.68 23.25 5.11
N ILE A 55 -1.93 23.33 4.63
CA ILE A 55 -2.81 24.48 4.88
C ILE A 55 -2.91 24.86 6.37
N PRO A 56 -3.06 23.92 7.32
CA PRO A 56 -3.06 24.26 8.74
C PRO A 56 -1.76 24.90 9.23
N VAL A 57 -0.60 24.48 8.70
CA VAL A 57 0.69 25.06 9.05
C VAL A 57 0.82 26.47 8.49
N SER A 58 0.41 26.69 7.24
CA SER A 58 0.38 28.03 6.62
C SER A 58 -0.56 28.97 7.36
N ALA A 59 -1.74 28.48 7.74
CA ALA A 59 -2.72 29.22 8.52
C ALA A 59 -2.19 29.62 9.89
N LEU A 60 -1.60 28.66 10.61
CA LEU A 60 -1.03 28.91 11.93
C LEU A 60 0.15 29.88 11.84
N ARG A 61 1.05 29.71 10.87
CA ARG A 61 2.17 30.63 10.62
C ARG A 61 1.68 32.07 10.44
N TYR A 62 0.69 32.26 9.57
CA TYR A 62 0.10 33.58 9.33
C TYR A 62 -0.50 34.19 10.60
N VAL A 63 -1.22 33.40 11.38
CA VAL A 63 -1.85 33.87 12.63
C VAL A 63 -0.80 34.25 13.67
N LEU A 64 0.26 33.44 13.83
CA LEU A 64 1.35 33.70 14.78
C LEU A 64 2.14 34.96 14.41
N GLU A 65 2.46 35.14 13.13
CA GLU A 65 3.15 36.33 12.64
C GLU A 65 2.30 37.59 12.84
N LYS A 66 1.03 37.54 12.43
CA LYS A 66 0.17 38.73 12.42
C LYS A 66 -0.30 39.18 13.80
N HIS A 67 -0.61 38.24 14.69
CA HIS A 67 -1.27 38.54 15.96
C HIS A 67 -0.36 38.41 17.19
N PHE A 68 0.83 37.83 17.04
CA PHE A 68 1.72 37.54 18.16
C PHE A 68 3.18 38.00 17.95
N ASP A 69 3.50 38.65 16.82
CA ASP A 69 4.85 39.14 16.47
C ASP A 69 5.95 38.06 16.60
N LEU A 70 5.59 36.79 16.38
CA LEU A 70 6.52 35.68 16.45
C LEU A 70 7.23 35.49 15.09
N PRO A 71 8.57 35.54 15.03
CA PRO A 71 9.30 35.44 13.78
C PRO A 71 9.17 34.04 13.15
N GLU A 72 9.31 34.01 11.81
CA GLU A 72 9.19 32.84 10.92
C GLU A 72 10.07 31.63 11.34
N ALA A 73 11.12 31.87 12.13
CA ALA A 73 12.03 30.86 12.65
C ALA A 73 11.40 29.86 13.64
N ALA A 74 10.18 30.12 14.17
CA ALA A 74 9.35 29.12 14.83
C ALA A 74 8.77 28.13 13.79
N THR A 75 9.66 27.52 13.00
CA THR A 75 9.30 26.66 11.89
C THR A 75 8.73 25.36 12.45
N LEU A 76 7.41 25.17 12.26
CA LEU A 76 6.78 23.84 12.24
C LEU A 76 7.35 23.06 11.06
N ASN A 77 8.60 22.62 11.20
CA ASN A 77 9.26 21.80 10.20
C ASN A 77 8.52 20.46 10.12
N SER A 78 8.30 19.98 8.89
CA SER A 78 7.86 18.62 8.69
C SER A 78 8.84 17.69 9.40
N VAL A 79 8.36 17.00 10.44
CA VAL A 79 9.16 16.00 11.15
C VAL A 79 9.53 14.86 10.20
N LEU A 80 8.75 14.65 9.13
CA LEU A 80 8.94 13.61 8.13
C LEU A 80 10.05 14.00 7.12
N PRO A 81 11.10 13.17 6.99
CA PRO A 81 12.11 13.33 5.95
C PRO A 81 11.49 13.33 4.55
N ALA A 82 12.03 14.18 3.67
CA ALA A 82 11.70 14.17 2.26
C ALA A 82 11.95 12.77 1.66
N ASN A 83 11.06 12.33 0.76
CA ASN A 83 11.12 11.06 0.00
C ASN A 83 10.69 9.78 0.75
N LEU A 84 10.10 9.88 1.94
CA LEU A 84 9.49 8.70 2.58
C LEU A 84 8.07 8.42 2.06
N LEU A 85 7.37 9.45 1.58
CA LEU A 85 6.03 9.34 1.05
C LEU A 85 6.06 9.47 -0.48
N ALA A 86 5.23 8.67 -1.14
CA ALA A 86 4.97 8.81 -2.57
C ALA A 86 4.07 10.03 -2.85
N ASP A 87 4.21 10.59 -4.05
CA ASP A 87 3.37 11.69 -4.52
C ASP A 87 1.88 11.27 -4.55
N PRO A 88 1.00 11.91 -3.74
CA PRO A 88 -0.42 11.60 -3.71
C PRO A 88 -1.09 11.69 -5.09
N ALA A 89 -0.72 12.71 -5.89
CA ALA A 89 -1.29 12.94 -7.22
C ALA A 89 -0.91 11.83 -8.22
N HIS A 90 0.17 11.09 -7.94
CA HIS A 90 0.57 9.96 -8.77
C HIS A 90 -0.32 8.74 -8.57
N PHE A 91 -0.83 8.49 -7.35
CA PHE A 91 -1.82 7.43 -7.14
C PHE A 91 -3.12 7.70 -7.90
N ASP A 92 -3.53 8.95 -8.02
CA ASP A 92 -4.72 9.32 -8.81
C ASP A 92 -4.52 9.01 -10.31
N LYS A 93 -3.31 9.21 -10.84
CA LYS A 93 -2.97 8.80 -12.21
C LYS A 93 -3.02 7.28 -12.39
N ILE A 94 -2.60 6.53 -11.38
CA ILE A 94 -2.68 5.05 -11.38
C ILE A 94 -4.14 4.59 -11.35
N ASN A 95 -4.97 5.18 -10.49
CA ASN A 95 -6.39 4.85 -10.43
C ASN A 95 -7.10 5.18 -11.75
N GLN A 96 -6.83 6.34 -12.36
CA GLN A 96 -7.37 6.68 -13.68
C GLN A 96 -6.95 5.66 -14.76
N ALA A 97 -5.69 5.21 -14.75
CA ALA A 97 -5.22 4.21 -15.70
C ALA A 97 -5.87 2.84 -15.45
N TYR A 98 -6.11 2.48 -14.19
CA TYR A 98 -6.84 1.27 -13.81
C TYR A 98 -8.30 1.31 -14.28
N ASP A 99 -8.97 2.45 -14.15
CA ASP A 99 -10.34 2.64 -14.62
C ASP A 99 -10.43 2.51 -16.15
N GLN A 100 -9.47 3.09 -16.87
CA GLN A 100 -9.36 2.95 -18.33
C GLN A 100 -9.12 1.49 -18.74
N LEU A 101 -8.15 0.81 -18.11
CA LEU A 101 -7.88 -0.60 -18.37
C LEU A 101 -9.12 -1.47 -18.09
N SER A 102 -9.82 -1.20 -16.98
CA SER A 102 -11.03 -1.92 -16.60
C SER A 102 -12.14 -1.76 -17.64
N LYS A 103 -12.29 -0.56 -18.22
CA LYS A 103 -13.22 -0.31 -19.34
C LYS A 103 -12.80 -1.09 -20.59
N HIS A 104 -11.52 -1.07 -20.96
CA HIS A 104 -11.03 -1.81 -22.13
C HIS A 104 -11.24 -3.32 -21.98
N LEU A 105 -10.92 -3.89 -20.81
CA LEU A 105 -11.11 -5.32 -20.53
C LEU A 105 -12.58 -5.76 -20.62
N ARG A 106 -13.51 -4.93 -20.13
CA ARG A 106 -14.96 -5.21 -20.23
C ARG A 106 -15.50 -5.07 -21.64
N ASN A 107 -14.92 -4.18 -22.44
CA ASN A 107 -15.36 -3.89 -23.81
C ASN A 107 -14.64 -4.74 -24.87
N ALA A 108 -13.64 -5.54 -24.49
CA ALA A 108 -12.90 -6.41 -25.40
C ALA A 108 -13.83 -7.46 -26.00
N LYS A 109 -13.99 -7.42 -27.32
CA LYS A 109 -14.82 -8.35 -28.10
C LYS A 109 -14.00 -9.54 -28.61
N ASN A 110 -14.69 -10.57 -29.09
CA ASN A 110 -14.09 -11.76 -29.73
C ASN A 110 -13.16 -12.58 -28.82
N LEU A 111 -13.38 -12.53 -27.50
CA LEU A 111 -12.69 -13.42 -26.56
C LEU A 111 -13.45 -14.75 -26.44
N PRO A 112 -12.75 -15.90 -26.30
CA PRO A 112 -13.42 -17.19 -26.10
C PRO A 112 -14.19 -17.26 -24.77
N LEU A 113 -13.74 -16.51 -23.77
CA LEU A 113 -14.45 -16.25 -22.53
C LEU A 113 -14.30 -14.78 -22.15
N CYS A 114 -15.42 -14.10 -21.91
CA CYS A 114 -15.43 -12.70 -21.49
C CYS A 114 -14.87 -12.52 -20.06
N VAL A 115 -14.32 -11.34 -19.78
CA VAL A 115 -13.86 -10.97 -18.43
C VAL A 115 -15.08 -10.63 -17.57
N SER A 116 -15.32 -11.41 -16.52
CA SER A 116 -16.48 -11.27 -15.62
C SER A 116 -16.21 -10.33 -14.44
N ASN A 117 -15.01 -10.41 -13.86
CA ASN A 117 -14.62 -9.57 -12.73
C ASN A 117 -13.18 -9.10 -12.87
N ILE A 118 -12.92 -7.91 -12.35
CA ILE A 118 -11.60 -7.26 -12.33
C ILE A 118 -11.40 -6.75 -10.90
N THR A 119 -10.43 -7.31 -10.20
CA THR A 119 -10.22 -7.06 -8.77
C THR A 119 -8.84 -6.49 -8.51
N PRO A 120 -8.75 -5.27 -7.95
CA PRO A 120 -7.48 -4.63 -7.66
C PRO A 120 -6.83 -5.27 -6.43
N VAL A 121 -5.57 -5.69 -6.54
CA VAL A 121 -4.83 -6.30 -5.42
C VAL A 121 -3.52 -5.57 -5.09
N SER A 122 -3.04 -4.71 -5.97
CA SER A 122 -1.83 -3.92 -5.74
C SER A 122 -1.99 -2.87 -4.63
N PRO A 123 -0.98 -2.69 -3.76
CA PRO A 123 -0.95 -1.60 -2.77
C PRO A 123 -1.02 -0.20 -3.42
N CYS A 124 -0.63 -0.07 -4.69
CA CYS A 124 -0.73 1.19 -5.43
C CYS A 124 -2.18 1.68 -5.57
N LEU A 125 -3.14 0.76 -5.76
CA LEU A 125 -4.54 1.10 -5.96
C LEU A 125 -5.26 1.47 -4.65
N ARG A 126 -4.58 1.30 -3.51
CA ARG A 126 -5.05 1.70 -2.18
C ARG A 126 -4.08 2.64 -1.46
N LYS A 127 -3.20 3.31 -2.22
CA LYS A 127 -2.31 4.38 -1.72
C LYS A 127 -1.34 3.95 -0.61
N THR A 128 -1.03 2.66 -0.47
CA THR A 128 -0.14 2.12 0.59
C THR A 128 1.26 1.76 0.09
N ASP A 129 1.55 1.85 -1.21
CA ASP A 129 2.89 1.57 -1.73
C ASP A 129 3.81 2.81 -1.62
N PRO A 130 4.93 2.75 -0.85
CA PRO A 130 5.87 3.87 -0.78
C PRO A 130 6.63 4.13 -2.09
N PHE A 131 6.61 3.19 -3.05
CA PHE A 131 7.32 3.31 -4.32
C PHE A 131 6.43 2.86 -5.48
N PRO A 132 5.35 3.60 -5.80
CA PRO A 132 4.49 3.28 -6.91
C PRO A 132 5.23 3.42 -8.27
N PRO A 133 4.78 2.72 -9.33
CA PRO A 133 5.42 2.77 -10.64
C PRO A 133 5.50 4.18 -11.21
N VAL A 134 6.70 4.72 -11.37
CA VAL A 134 6.91 6.10 -11.84
C VAL A 134 6.63 6.22 -13.33
N ALA A 135 5.96 7.31 -13.74
CA ALA A 135 5.73 7.61 -15.14
C ALA A 135 7.06 7.98 -15.86
N GLY A 136 7.27 7.44 -17.06
CA GLY A 136 8.45 7.70 -17.88
C GLY A 136 9.48 6.57 -17.87
N ILE A 137 9.07 5.37 -18.30
CA ILE A 137 10.03 4.34 -18.72
C ILE A 137 10.98 5.01 -19.73
N PRO A 138 12.31 4.99 -19.54
CA PRO A 138 13.22 5.49 -20.56
C PRO A 138 12.90 4.80 -21.88
N ALA A 139 12.73 5.57 -22.94
CA ALA A 139 12.29 5.11 -24.26
C ALA A 139 13.30 4.20 -24.99
N GLY A 140 14.11 3.42 -24.27
CA GLY A 140 14.80 2.26 -24.79
C GLY A 140 13.94 1.04 -24.54
N ALA A 141 12.96 0.78 -25.41
CA ALA A 141 12.47 -0.58 -25.52
C ALA A 141 13.69 -1.47 -25.83
N PRO A 142 13.91 -2.60 -25.15
CA PRO A 142 14.94 -3.51 -25.57
C PRO A 142 14.68 -3.89 -27.03
N THR A 143 15.61 -3.54 -27.91
CA THR A 143 15.69 -4.15 -29.23
C THR A 143 15.95 -5.63 -28.97
N THR A 144 14.90 -6.45 -29.13
CA THR A 144 15.09 -7.89 -29.22
C THR A 144 15.77 -8.13 -30.55
N ASP A 145 16.98 -8.65 -30.53
CA ASP A 145 17.62 -9.17 -31.74
C ASP A 145 16.64 -10.16 -32.40
N GLU A 146 16.34 -9.97 -33.68
CA GLU A 146 15.39 -10.80 -34.43
C GLU A 146 15.93 -12.24 -34.64
N SER A 147 17.10 -12.57 -34.08
CA SER A 147 17.72 -13.89 -34.09
C SER A 147 16.97 -14.89 -33.18
N LYS A 148 15.84 -15.39 -33.67
CA LYS A 148 15.19 -16.71 -33.57
C LYS A 148 15.47 -17.74 -32.45
N THR A 149 16.10 -17.47 -31.32
CA THR A 149 16.22 -18.53 -30.28
C THR A 149 15.93 -18.10 -28.85
N PHE A 150 16.38 -16.94 -28.37
CA PHE A 150 15.92 -16.41 -27.08
C PHE A 150 16.04 -14.88 -27.06
N ALA A 151 14.96 -14.18 -26.72
CA ALA A 151 15.00 -12.75 -26.44
C ALA A 151 15.63 -12.51 -25.05
N LEU A 152 16.95 -12.70 -24.96
CA LEU A 152 17.72 -12.08 -23.89
C LEU A 152 18.00 -10.66 -24.36
N PRO A 153 17.49 -9.63 -23.66
CA PRO A 153 17.80 -8.28 -24.08
C PRO A 153 19.31 -8.03 -23.91
N ASP A 154 19.92 -7.26 -24.81
CA ASP A 154 21.32 -6.76 -24.67
C ASP A 154 21.59 -6.02 -23.34
N ILE A 155 20.52 -5.75 -22.58
CA ILE A 155 20.42 -5.19 -21.23
C ILE A 155 21.32 -5.86 -20.19
N LEU A 156 21.83 -7.09 -20.38
CA LEU A 156 22.72 -7.67 -19.37
C LEU A 156 24.08 -6.95 -19.23
N LYS A 157 24.41 -5.98 -20.10
CA LYS A 157 25.58 -5.11 -19.94
C LYS A 157 25.37 -3.97 -18.92
N ASP A 158 24.13 -3.48 -18.76
CA ASP A 158 23.77 -2.37 -17.86
C ASP A 158 22.58 -2.76 -16.98
N THR A 159 22.71 -2.64 -15.65
CA THR A 159 21.59 -2.91 -14.73
C THR A 159 20.41 -1.99 -15.03
N VAL A 160 19.37 -2.52 -15.69
CA VAL A 160 18.13 -1.78 -15.96
C VAL A 160 17.32 -1.62 -14.68
N ALA A 161 16.81 -0.41 -14.48
CA ALA A 161 16.00 -0.09 -13.33
C ALA A 161 14.70 -0.91 -13.30
N LEU A 162 14.35 -1.41 -12.12
CA LEU A 162 13.15 -2.20 -11.89
C LEU A 162 11.92 -1.31 -11.98
N THR A 163 11.08 -1.54 -12.99
CA THR A 163 9.75 -0.92 -13.08
C THR A 163 8.74 -1.80 -12.33
N PRO A 164 8.17 -1.35 -11.19
CA PRO A 164 7.16 -2.14 -10.50
C PRO A 164 5.86 -2.21 -11.31
N SER A 165 5.11 -3.30 -11.15
CA SER A 165 3.80 -3.49 -11.78
C SER A 165 2.64 -3.22 -10.82
N VAL A 166 1.49 -2.83 -11.37
CA VAL A 166 0.21 -2.77 -10.67
C VAL A 166 -0.51 -4.09 -10.88
N ASP A 167 -0.43 -4.97 -9.88
CA ASP A 167 -1.06 -6.28 -9.89
C ASP A 167 -2.60 -6.19 -9.81
N VAL A 168 -3.27 -6.87 -10.74
CA VAL A 168 -4.73 -6.93 -10.86
C VAL A 168 -5.13 -8.38 -11.15
N LYS A 169 -6.17 -8.87 -10.46
CA LYS A 169 -6.73 -10.20 -10.69
C LYS A 169 -7.96 -10.11 -11.56
N ILE A 170 -8.14 -11.05 -12.46
CA ILE A 170 -9.34 -11.15 -13.29
C ILE A 170 -9.98 -12.54 -13.16
N THR A 171 -11.30 -12.59 -13.24
CA THR A 171 -12.01 -13.85 -13.47
C THR A 171 -12.68 -13.80 -14.83
N LEU A 172 -12.67 -14.92 -15.53
CA LEU A 172 -13.43 -15.08 -16.77
C LEU A 172 -14.86 -15.55 -16.44
N GLU A 173 -15.75 -15.52 -17.41
CA GLU A 173 -17.09 -16.07 -17.26
C GLU A 173 -17.07 -17.57 -16.93
N LYS A 174 -18.15 -18.05 -16.30
CA LYS A 174 -18.24 -19.44 -15.88
C LYS A 174 -18.22 -20.34 -17.11
N SER A 175 -17.32 -21.32 -17.12
CA SER A 175 -17.21 -22.31 -18.18
C SER A 175 -16.96 -23.69 -17.60
N GLY A 176 -17.63 -24.71 -18.14
CA GLY A 176 -17.36 -26.11 -17.83
C GLY A 176 -16.11 -26.66 -18.53
N ARG A 177 -15.52 -25.89 -19.46
CA ARG A 177 -14.44 -26.34 -20.35
C ARG A 177 -13.02 -26.17 -19.77
N TRP A 178 -12.90 -25.71 -18.52
CA TRP A 178 -11.61 -25.71 -17.83
C TRP A 178 -11.13 -27.15 -17.63
N ALA A 179 -9.83 -27.40 -17.85
CA ALA A 179 -9.23 -28.72 -17.63
C ALA A 179 -9.37 -29.21 -16.17
N ASP A 180 -9.13 -30.51 -15.94
CA ASP A 180 -9.23 -31.16 -14.63
C ASP A 180 -7.87 -31.34 -13.93
N ASP A 181 -6.77 -30.92 -14.56
CA ASP A 181 -5.43 -30.93 -13.99
C ASP A 181 -4.78 -29.53 -13.98
N ILE A 182 -3.91 -29.29 -12.99
CA ILE A 182 -3.29 -27.98 -12.76
C ILE A 182 -2.37 -27.55 -13.93
N PRO A 183 -1.47 -28.40 -14.46
CA PRO A 183 -0.63 -28.02 -15.61
C PRO A 183 -1.43 -27.62 -16.86
N ALA A 184 -2.53 -28.32 -17.17
CA ALA A 184 -3.39 -27.96 -18.29
C ALA A 184 -4.14 -26.65 -18.05
N ILE A 185 -4.62 -26.39 -16.82
CA ILE A 185 -5.20 -25.08 -16.48
C ILE A 185 -4.17 -23.95 -16.67
N ALA A 186 -2.91 -24.15 -16.27
CA ALA A 186 -1.86 -23.15 -16.47
C ALA A 186 -1.60 -22.86 -17.97
N LYS A 187 -1.60 -23.89 -18.82
CA LYS A 187 -1.52 -23.73 -20.28
C LYS A 187 -2.73 -23.00 -20.85
N LEU A 188 -3.94 -23.32 -20.38
CA LEU A 188 -5.17 -22.62 -20.78
C LEU A 188 -5.13 -21.15 -20.37
N LYS A 189 -4.70 -20.82 -19.15
CA LYS A 189 -4.50 -19.43 -18.72
C LYS A 189 -3.52 -18.70 -19.64
N THR A 190 -2.41 -19.35 -20.01
CA THR A 190 -1.44 -18.79 -20.96
C THR A 190 -2.08 -18.49 -22.31
N ALA A 191 -2.89 -19.41 -22.84
CA ALA A 191 -3.64 -19.19 -24.08
C ALA A 191 -4.61 -18.00 -23.95
N PHE A 192 -5.35 -17.91 -22.84
CA PHE A 192 -6.21 -16.75 -22.58
C PHE A 192 -5.43 -15.44 -22.49
N TYR A 193 -4.25 -15.41 -21.88
CA TYR A 193 -3.40 -14.22 -21.88
C TYR A 193 -3.00 -13.78 -23.29
N ILE A 194 -2.72 -14.72 -24.19
CA ILE A 194 -2.40 -14.44 -25.59
C ILE A 194 -3.63 -13.86 -26.31
N GLU A 195 -4.81 -14.46 -26.15
CA GLU A 195 -6.05 -13.98 -26.77
C GLU A 195 -6.46 -12.60 -26.25
N ILE A 196 -6.44 -12.39 -24.93
CA ILE A 196 -6.74 -11.10 -24.31
C ILE A 196 -5.74 -10.05 -24.78
N GLY A 197 -4.44 -10.38 -24.76
CA GLY A 197 -3.39 -9.48 -25.24
C GLY A 197 -3.50 -9.16 -26.73
N ARG A 198 -4.03 -10.06 -27.56
CA ARG A 198 -4.34 -9.79 -28.98
C ARG A 198 -5.52 -8.84 -29.10
N ALA A 199 -6.66 -9.15 -28.45
CA ALA A 199 -7.85 -8.31 -28.51
C ALA A 199 -7.58 -6.88 -28.04
N LEU A 200 -6.80 -6.71 -26.96
CA LEU A 200 -6.42 -5.39 -26.45
C LEU A 200 -5.49 -4.61 -27.39
N ARG A 201 -4.60 -5.30 -28.11
CA ARG A 201 -3.75 -4.69 -29.14
C ARG A 201 -4.55 -4.22 -30.35
N GLU A 202 -5.44 -5.07 -30.85
CA GLU A 202 -6.21 -4.81 -32.07
C GLU A 202 -7.32 -3.77 -31.86
N GLN A 203 -8.00 -3.81 -30.72
CA GLN A 203 -9.20 -2.98 -30.48
C GLN A 203 -8.90 -1.67 -29.77
N PHE A 204 -7.81 -1.61 -28.98
CA PHE A 204 -7.49 -0.45 -28.13
C PHE A 204 -6.04 0.01 -28.26
N SER A 205 -5.26 -0.54 -29.20
CA SER A 205 -3.86 -0.17 -29.45
C SER A 205 -2.93 -0.28 -28.21
N LEU A 206 -3.27 -1.13 -27.24
CA LEU A 206 -2.49 -1.29 -26.00
C LEU A 206 -1.29 -2.21 -26.21
N ARG A 207 -0.15 -1.90 -25.59
CA ARG A 207 1.02 -2.79 -25.61
C ARG A 207 0.87 -3.90 -24.59
N CYS A 208 0.80 -5.14 -25.07
CA CYS A 208 0.51 -6.32 -24.27
C CYS A 208 1.61 -7.40 -24.43
N TYR A 209 2.07 -7.96 -23.31
CA TYR A 209 3.13 -8.96 -23.24
C TYR A 209 2.65 -10.16 -22.41
N PRO A 210 2.06 -11.19 -23.05
CA PRO A 210 1.62 -12.39 -22.36
C PRO A 210 2.82 -13.24 -21.90
N GLN A 211 2.78 -13.71 -20.66
CA GLN A 211 3.71 -14.67 -20.07
C GLN A 211 2.95 -15.88 -19.50
N LYS A 212 3.68 -16.91 -19.04
CA LYS A 212 3.08 -18.16 -18.53
C LYS A 212 2.08 -17.95 -17.39
N GLU A 213 2.38 -17.01 -16.50
CA GLU A 213 1.58 -16.81 -15.28
C GLU A 213 0.77 -15.53 -15.29
N ARG A 214 1.17 -14.53 -16.10
CA ARG A 214 0.61 -13.18 -16.09
C ARG A 214 0.59 -12.57 -17.49
N LEU A 215 -0.30 -11.60 -17.70
CA LEU A 215 -0.31 -10.71 -18.85
C LEU A 215 0.12 -9.30 -18.42
N PHE A 216 1.23 -8.80 -18.97
CA PHE A 216 1.69 -7.44 -18.72
C PHE A 216 1.12 -6.47 -19.75
N ILE A 217 0.60 -5.33 -19.29
CA ILE A 217 -0.01 -4.31 -20.15
C ILE A 217 0.61 -2.96 -19.82
N ILE A 218 1.12 -2.26 -20.82
CA ILE A 218 1.68 -0.92 -20.67
C ILE A 218 0.65 0.10 -21.15
N MET A 219 0.18 0.94 -20.23
CA MET A 219 -0.73 2.06 -20.52
C MET A 219 0.06 3.31 -20.94
N GLU A 220 -0.58 4.24 -21.65
CA GLU A 220 0.03 5.46 -22.22
C GLU A 220 0.83 6.30 -21.21
N LYS A 221 0.45 6.26 -19.92
CA LYS A 221 1.16 6.95 -18.81
C LYS A 221 2.40 6.21 -18.30
N SER A 222 2.92 5.23 -19.05
CA SER A 222 4.00 4.30 -18.64
C SER A 222 3.68 3.47 -17.38
N ILE A 223 2.40 3.29 -17.07
CA ILE A 223 1.98 2.45 -15.96
C ILE A 223 1.84 1.02 -16.47
N VAL A 224 2.56 0.10 -15.81
CA VAL A 224 2.56 -1.32 -16.16
C VAL A 224 1.58 -2.05 -15.25
N PHE A 225 0.56 -2.69 -15.82
CA PHE A 225 -0.34 -3.59 -15.11
C PHE A 225 0.09 -5.04 -15.32
N ALA A 226 0.00 -5.85 -14.27
CA ALA A 226 0.21 -7.29 -14.34
C ALA A 226 -1.11 -8.00 -14.03
N LEU A 227 -1.73 -8.57 -15.06
CA LEU A 227 -2.99 -9.29 -14.94
C LEU A 227 -2.76 -10.77 -14.62
N GLU A 228 -3.49 -11.29 -13.64
CA GLU A 228 -3.50 -12.71 -13.25
C GLU A 228 -4.92 -13.27 -13.36
N ILE A 229 -5.12 -14.32 -14.14
CA ILE A 229 -6.39 -15.05 -14.21
C ILE A 229 -6.54 -15.94 -12.97
N VAL A 230 -7.62 -15.73 -12.23
CA VAL A 230 -8.05 -16.58 -11.12
C VAL A 230 -9.00 -17.66 -11.64
N CYS A 231 -8.66 -18.92 -11.39
CA CYS A 231 -9.52 -20.06 -11.70
C CYS A 231 -9.89 -20.80 -10.40
N PRO A 232 -11.10 -20.61 -9.85
CA PRO A 232 -11.50 -21.25 -8.59
C PRO A 232 -11.41 -22.79 -8.59
N LYS A 233 -11.50 -23.41 -9.78
CA LYS A 233 -11.38 -24.87 -9.96
C LYS A 233 -10.04 -25.42 -9.49
N GLU A 234 -8.96 -24.63 -9.57
CA GLU A 234 -7.61 -25.04 -9.15
C GLU A 234 -7.58 -25.41 -7.65
N ILE A 235 -8.26 -24.63 -6.80
CA ILE A 235 -8.34 -24.91 -5.36
C ILE A 235 -9.04 -26.25 -5.14
N THR A 236 -10.17 -26.50 -5.82
CA THR A 236 -10.93 -27.75 -5.72
C THR A 236 -10.10 -28.95 -6.16
N ILE A 237 -9.35 -28.84 -7.26
CA ILE A 237 -8.45 -29.90 -7.74
C ILE A 237 -7.37 -30.19 -6.70
N LEU A 238 -6.70 -29.16 -6.17
CA LEU A 238 -5.65 -29.33 -5.16
C LEU A 238 -6.18 -30.02 -3.88
N LYS A 239 -7.41 -29.70 -3.44
CA LYS A 239 -8.03 -30.36 -2.28
C LYS A 239 -8.37 -31.83 -2.58
N LYS A 240 -8.88 -32.14 -3.78
CA LYS A 240 -9.16 -33.53 -4.20
C LYS A 240 -7.90 -34.37 -4.31
N VAL A 241 -6.82 -33.83 -4.89
CA VAL A 241 -5.54 -34.54 -5.03
C VAL A 241 -4.96 -34.88 -3.65
N ALA A 242 -5.00 -33.95 -2.71
CA ALA A 242 -4.54 -34.18 -1.34
C ALA A 242 -5.42 -35.20 -0.58
N GLY A 243 -6.71 -35.23 -0.88
CA GLY A 243 -7.70 -36.13 -0.30
C GLY A 243 -7.77 -37.54 -0.91
N LYS A 244 -7.04 -37.81 -2.00
CA LYS A 244 -7.21 -39.02 -2.82
C LYS A 244 -7.08 -40.34 -2.05
N LYS A 245 -6.23 -40.38 -1.01
CA LYS A 245 -6.04 -41.56 -0.17
C LYS A 245 -7.22 -41.86 0.77
N GLU A 246 -7.92 -40.82 1.21
CA GLU A 246 -9.01 -40.88 2.20
C GLU A 246 -10.40 -40.77 1.54
N GLY A 247 -10.47 -40.52 0.24
CA GLY A 247 -11.72 -40.30 -0.51
C GLY A 247 -12.40 -38.96 -0.22
N ILE A 248 -11.83 -38.13 0.66
CA ILE A 248 -12.41 -36.88 1.16
C ILE A 248 -11.47 -35.70 0.79
N PRO A 249 -11.96 -34.63 0.13
CA PRO A 249 -11.14 -33.46 -0.18
C PRO A 249 -10.50 -32.86 1.07
N LYS A 250 -9.19 -32.58 1.02
CA LYS A 250 -8.39 -32.16 2.17
C LYS A 250 -7.49 -30.98 1.83
N ASP A 251 -7.28 -30.09 2.78
CA ASP A 251 -6.42 -28.93 2.56
C ASP A 251 -4.92 -29.27 2.58
N SER A 252 -4.26 -29.09 1.43
CA SER A 252 -2.80 -29.13 1.31
C SER A 252 -2.17 -27.76 1.60
N ALA A 253 -0.84 -27.70 1.67
CA ALA A 253 -0.14 -26.42 1.73
C ALA A 253 -0.37 -25.59 0.45
N ALA A 254 -0.38 -26.25 -0.71
CA ALA A 254 -0.63 -25.60 -2.00
C ALA A 254 -2.06 -25.07 -2.12
N SER A 255 -3.08 -25.84 -1.71
CA SER A 255 -4.48 -25.36 -1.76
C SER A 255 -4.69 -24.14 -0.86
N ARG A 256 -4.15 -24.19 0.36
CA ARG A 256 -4.22 -23.08 1.32
C ARG A 256 -3.52 -21.83 0.81
N GLN A 257 -2.34 -21.99 0.20
CA GLN A 257 -1.61 -20.86 -0.37
C GLN A 257 -2.36 -20.25 -1.56
N LEU A 258 -2.94 -21.06 -2.45
CA LEU A 258 -3.71 -20.55 -3.57
C LEU A 258 -4.99 -19.83 -3.11
N GLU A 259 -5.70 -20.40 -2.14
CA GLU A 259 -6.91 -19.80 -1.54
C GLU A 259 -6.59 -18.48 -0.82
N LYS A 260 -5.48 -18.41 -0.08
CA LYS A 260 -4.93 -17.17 0.48
C LYS A 260 -4.74 -16.09 -0.59
N GLU A 261 -4.11 -16.42 -1.71
CA GLU A 261 -3.77 -15.44 -2.75
C GLU A 261 -4.95 -15.04 -3.64
N THR A 262 -5.90 -15.94 -3.89
CA THR A 262 -6.96 -15.75 -4.90
C THR A 262 -8.34 -15.46 -4.33
N VAL A 263 -8.59 -15.80 -3.05
CA VAL A 263 -9.87 -15.55 -2.38
C VAL A 263 -9.71 -14.49 -1.30
N TYR A 264 -8.84 -14.77 -0.32
CA TYR A 264 -8.76 -13.94 0.88
C TYR A 264 -7.98 -12.63 0.66
N ARG A 265 -6.89 -12.64 -0.11
CA ARG A 265 -6.14 -11.41 -0.40
C ARG A 265 -7.01 -10.36 -1.12
N PRO A 266 -7.76 -10.69 -2.18
CA PRO A 266 -8.66 -9.72 -2.83
C PRO A 266 -9.71 -9.14 -1.89
N GLN A 267 -10.31 -9.96 -1.01
CA GLN A 267 -11.26 -9.49 0.00
C GLN A 267 -10.62 -8.46 0.95
N MET A 268 -9.45 -8.79 1.51
CA MET A 268 -8.73 -7.87 2.40
C MET A 268 -8.29 -6.60 1.68
N CYS A 269 -7.81 -6.69 0.43
CA CYS A 269 -7.48 -5.51 -0.37
C CYS A 269 -8.69 -4.60 -0.58
N SER A 270 -9.90 -5.15 -0.75
CA SER A 270 -11.13 -4.37 -0.87
C SER A 270 -11.46 -3.63 0.43
N SER A 271 -11.41 -4.32 1.59
CA SER A 271 -11.63 -3.72 2.89
C SER A 271 -10.61 -2.61 3.19
N LEU A 272 -9.32 -2.86 2.90
CA LEU A 272 -8.25 -1.90 3.13
C LEU A 272 -8.32 -0.69 2.18
N THR A 273 -8.79 -0.88 0.94
CA THR A 273 -9.12 0.24 0.04
C THR A 273 -10.20 1.13 0.66
N SER A 274 -11.26 0.53 1.23
CA SER A 274 -12.30 1.28 1.95
C SER A 274 -11.73 2.07 3.12
N THR A 275 -10.87 1.44 3.95
CA THR A 275 -10.18 2.10 5.06
C THR A 275 -9.29 3.26 4.59
N SER A 276 -8.55 3.08 3.48
CA SER A 276 -7.73 4.15 2.91
C SER A 276 -8.54 5.33 2.39
N ASN A 277 -9.76 5.09 1.93
CA ASN A 277 -10.66 6.17 1.52
C ASN A 277 -11.33 6.85 2.71
N GLN A 278 -11.59 6.09 3.78
CA GLN A 278 -12.18 6.60 5.02
C GLN A 278 -11.21 7.50 5.81
N PHE A 279 -9.93 7.13 5.87
CA PHE A 279 -8.92 7.84 6.67
C PHE A 279 -7.81 8.41 5.77
N ALA A 280 -7.79 9.72 5.58
CA ALA A 280 -6.87 10.39 4.66
C ALA A 280 -5.38 10.06 4.89
N SER A 281 -4.95 9.95 6.16
CA SER A 281 -3.55 9.67 6.53
C SER A 281 -3.20 8.18 6.58
N PHE A 282 -4.15 7.27 6.36
CA PHE A 282 -3.92 5.82 6.47
C PHE A 282 -2.92 5.31 5.44
N GLY A 283 -3.08 5.71 4.18
CA GLY A 283 -2.18 5.30 3.09
C GLY A 283 -0.73 5.72 3.36
N GLU A 284 -0.53 6.98 3.75
CA GLU A 284 0.77 7.53 4.12
C GLU A 284 1.36 6.84 5.36
N THR A 285 0.55 6.54 6.37
CA THR A 285 1.00 5.77 7.54
C THR A 285 1.50 4.38 7.15
N CYS A 286 0.78 3.69 6.27
CA CYS A 286 1.22 2.38 5.76
C CYS A 286 2.56 2.49 5.03
N GLN A 287 2.77 3.55 4.24
CA GLN A 287 4.03 3.80 3.55
C GLN A 287 5.19 3.99 4.54
N LEU A 288 5.00 4.83 5.57
CA LEU A 288 6.00 5.06 6.61
C LEU A 288 6.33 3.78 7.38
N VAL A 289 5.31 3.06 7.84
CA VAL A 289 5.49 1.81 8.58
C VAL A 289 6.24 0.79 7.72
N ARG A 290 5.87 0.65 6.44
CA ARG A 290 6.54 -0.28 5.52
C ARG A 290 8.01 0.09 5.31
N GLN A 291 8.30 1.38 5.13
CA GLN A 291 9.68 1.84 4.99
C GLN A 291 10.48 1.68 6.28
N TRP A 292 9.87 1.91 7.44
CA TRP A 292 10.51 1.68 8.73
C TRP A 292 10.86 0.20 8.89
N ILE A 293 9.91 -0.72 8.73
CA ILE A 293 10.16 -2.17 8.79
C ILE A 293 11.24 -2.60 7.77
N SER A 294 11.21 -2.04 6.55
CA SER A 294 12.22 -2.30 5.52
C SER A 294 13.61 -1.84 5.95
N SER A 295 13.73 -0.64 6.55
CA SER A 295 15.01 -0.12 7.03
C SER A 295 15.63 -0.96 8.14
N GLN A 296 14.79 -1.71 8.86
CA GLN A 296 15.19 -2.64 9.92
C GLN A 296 15.49 -4.06 9.40
N TYR A 297 15.46 -4.27 8.08
CA TYR A 297 15.64 -5.57 7.40
C TYR A 297 14.58 -6.63 7.80
N LEU A 298 13.39 -6.18 8.18
CA LEU A 298 12.32 -7.07 8.65
C LEU A 298 11.20 -7.28 7.63
N LEU A 299 11.17 -6.54 6.52
CA LEU A 299 10.00 -6.48 5.63
C LEU A 299 9.59 -7.85 5.06
N ASP A 300 10.56 -8.68 4.67
CA ASP A 300 10.29 -10.00 4.09
C ASP A 300 9.74 -11.02 5.11
N GLN A 301 9.77 -10.68 6.40
CA GLN A 301 9.19 -11.50 7.47
C GLN A 301 7.69 -11.24 7.67
N PHE A 302 7.08 -10.36 6.87
CA PHE A 302 5.67 -10.02 6.98
C PHE A 302 4.99 -10.09 5.61
N ASP A 303 3.80 -10.68 5.58
CA ASP A 303 2.92 -10.48 4.43
C ASP A 303 2.50 -9.00 4.38
N PRO A 304 2.52 -8.32 3.22
CA PRO A 304 2.12 -6.92 3.12
C PRO A 304 0.75 -6.61 3.73
N ILE A 305 -0.20 -7.56 3.63
CA ILE A 305 -1.54 -7.40 4.23
C ILE A 305 -1.47 -7.36 5.75
N VAL A 306 -0.53 -8.07 6.38
CA VAL A 306 -0.37 -8.04 7.85
C VAL A 306 0.03 -6.64 8.30
N ILE A 307 0.96 -5.99 7.60
CA ILE A 307 1.39 -4.62 7.94
C ILE A 307 0.22 -3.66 7.82
N GLU A 308 -0.52 -3.71 6.71
CA GLU A 308 -1.68 -2.85 6.49
C GLU A 308 -2.80 -3.12 7.51
N LEU A 309 -3.00 -4.38 7.95
CA LEU A 309 -3.96 -4.73 9.00
C LEU A 309 -3.54 -4.21 10.39
N LEU A 310 -2.25 -4.23 10.72
CA LEU A 310 -1.74 -3.63 11.96
C LEU A 310 -2.01 -2.12 11.98
N VAL A 311 -1.79 -1.44 10.85
CA VAL A 311 -2.14 -0.01 10.72
C VAL A 311 -3.66 0.17 10.74
N ALA A 312 -4.45 -0.71 10.11
CA ALA A 312 -5.91 -0.61 10.16
C ALA A 312 -6.42 -0.71 11.60
N HIS A 313 -5.84 -1.58 12.43
CA HIS A 313 -6.16 -1.65 13.85
C HIS A 313 -5.95 -0.29 14.56
N VAL A 314 -4.84 0.41 14.29
CA VAL A 314 -4.54 1.73 14.87
C VAL A 314 -5.61 2.78 14.55
N TYR A 315 -6.19 2.73 13.35
CA TYR A 315 -7.22 3.68 12.92
C TYR A 315 -8.62 3.30 13.41
N LEU A 316 -8.92 2.01 13.44
CA LEU A 316 -10.22 1.50 13.87
C LEU A 316 -10.36 1.45 15.40
N ASN A 317 -9.24 1.34 16.12
CA ASN A 317 -9.15 1.30 17.58
C ASN A 317 -8.15 2.37 18.07
N PRO A 318 -8.48 3.66 17.93
CA PRO A 318 -7.52 4.72 18.21
C PRO A 318 -7.14 4.79 19.69
N ILE A 319 -5.87 5.10 19.94
CA ILE A 319 -5.41 5.53 21.26
C ILE A 319 -5.99 6.93 21.51
N GLY A 320 -6.92 7.03 22.46
CA GLY A 320 -7.64 8.26 22.78
C GLY A 320 -8.95 8.44 22.01
N PHE A 321 -9.37 9.70 21.82
CA PHE A 321 -10.72 10.01 21.33
C PHE A 321 -10.91 9.96 19.80
N ALA A 322 -9.84 9.92 19.01
CA ALA A 322 -9.94 10.04 17.54
C ALA A 322 -8.81 9.31 16.79
N PRO A 323 -9.08 8.82 15.56
CA PRO A 323 -8.06 8.23 14.69
C PRO A 323 -6.93 9.21 14.34
N PRO A 324 -5.73 8.70 13.99
CA PRO A 324 -4.63 9.56 13.57
C PRO A 324 -4.99 10.41 12.35
N LEU A 325 -4.67 11.70 12.41
CA LEU A 325 -4.93 12.64 11.30
C LEU A 325 -3.70 12.89 10.43
N THR A 326 -2.51 12.52 10.90
CA THR A 326 -1.26 12.65 10.17
C THR A 326 -0.52 11.32 10.14
N ALA A 327 0.28 11.11 9.09
CA ALA A 327 1.08 9.90 8.95
C ALA A 327 2.05 9.70 10.13
N TYR A 328 2.61 10.80 10.66
CA TYR A 328 3.46 10.77 11.86
C TYR A 328 2.71 10.24 13.09
N LYS A 329 1.52 10.78 13.39
CA LYS A 329 0.72 10.32 14.53
C LYS A 329 0.32 8.85 14.35
N GLY A 330 -0.03 8.45 13.13
CA GLY A 330 -0.32 7.05 12.79
C GLY A 330 0.87 6.14 13.03
N PHE A 331 2.07 6.57 12.65
CA PHE A 331 3.32 5.85 12.90
C PHE A 331 3.62 5.72 14.40
N VAL A 332 3.49 6.81 15.18
CA VAL A 332 3.70 6.77 16.65
C VAL A 332 2.70 5.81 17.32
N HIS A 333 1.42 5.88 16.95
CA HIS A 333 0.41 4.96 17.47
C HIS A 333 0.68 3.50 17.07
N PHE A 334 1.21 3.26 15.87
CA PHE A 334 1.67 1.94 15.46
C PHE A 334 2.82 1.43 16.33
N LEU A 335 3.79 2.27 16.70
CA LEU A 335 4.85 1.87 17.62
C LEU A 335 4.27 1.52 19.00
N HIS A 336 3.34 2.31 19.53
CA HIS A 336 2.63 2.00 20.77
C HIS A 336 1.90 0.66 20.70
N LEU A 337 1.17 0.39 19.59
CA LEU A 337 0.52 -0.90 19.37
C LEU A 337 1.51 -2.06 19.52
N LEU A 338 2.72 -1.96 18.96
CA LEU A 338 3.72 -3.02 19.06
C LEU A 338 4.18 -3.26 20.49
N VAL A 339 4.37 -2.18 21.25
CA VAL A 339 4.93 -2.21 22.60
C VAL A 339 3.90 -2.63 23.64
N ASP A 340 2.68 -2.12 23.52
CA ASP A 340 1.64 -2.23 24.55
C ASP A 340 0.75 -3.46 24.35
N GLN A 341 0.68 -4.01 23.13
CA GLN A 341 -0.11 -5.21 22.85
C GLN A 341 0.48 -6.45 23.54
N ASN A 342 -0.36 -7.15 24.31
CA ASN A 342 -0.02 -8.47 24.83
C ASN A 342 -0.25 -9.56 23.76
N TRP A 343 0.75 -9.74 22.89
CA TRP A 343 0.75 -10.73 21.79
C TRP A 343 0.57 -12.20 22.22
N LEU A 344 0.76 -12.51 23.50
CA LEU A 344 0.53 -13.86 24.03
C LEU A 344 -0.93 -14.07 24.43
N MET A 345 -1.53 -13.08 25.07
CA MET A 345 -2.85 -13.21 25.71
C MET A 345 -4.00 -12.61 24.92
N LYS A 346 -3.73 -11.75 23.93
CA LYS A 346 -4.78 -11.05 23.16
C LYS A 346 -4.50 -11.10 21.66
N PRO A 347 -5.48 -11.49 20.83
CA PRO A 347 -5.41 -11.27 19.40
C PRO A 347 -5.62 -9.77 19.10
N LEU A 348 -5.30 -9.37 17.87
CA LEU A 348 -5.75 -8.07 17.34
C LEU A 348 -7.07 -8.24 16.61
N PHE A 349 -8.01 -7.35 16.89
CA PHE A 349 -9.30 -7.29 16.21
C PHE A 349 -9.28 -6.17 15.17
N VAL A 350 -9.65 -6.52 13.94
CA VAL A 350 -9.80 -5.56 12.84
C VAL A 350 -11.19 -5.75 12.23
N ASP A 351 -12.12 -4.92 12.70
CA ASP A 351 -13.51 -4.90 12.24
C ASP A 351 -13.75 -3.67 11.35
N PHE A 352 -13.71 -3.89 10.04
CA PHE A 352 -13.94 -2.83 9.06
C PHE A 352 -15.38 -2.31 9.05
N THR A 353 -16.33 -3.10 9.55
CA THR A 353 -17.77 -2.86 9.42
C THR A 353 -18.47 -2.62 10.75
N LYS A 354 -17.74 -2.71 11.88
CA LYS A 354 -18.32 -2.69 13.24
C LYS A 354 -19.44 -3.72 13.40
N SER A 355 -19.19 -4.91 12.85
CA SER A 355 -20.13 -6.04 12.83
C SER A 355 -20.20 -6.79 14.17
N TRP A 356 -19.15 -6.74 14.98
CA TRP A 356 -19.10 -7.55 16.21
C TRP A 356 -19.76 -6.88 17.40
N THR A 357 -20.52 -7.67 18.14
CA THR A 357 -21.01 -7.35 19.48
C THR A 357 -19.94 -7.64 20.54
N TYR A 358 -20.20 -7.24 21.79
CA TYR A 358 -19.31 -7.55 22.91
C TYR A 358 -19.22 -9.08 23.14
N GLU A 359 -20.33 -9.79 22.99
CA GLU A 359 -20.45 -11.24 23.12
C GLU A 359 -19.62 -11.96 22.04
N ASP A 360 -19.66 -11.48 20.79
CA ASP A 360 -18.84 -12.03 19.70
C ASP A 360 -17.34 -11.91 20.01
N ILE A 361 -16.91 -10.72 20.45
CA ILE A 361 -15.52 -10.46 20.85
C ILE A 361 -15.11 -11.37 22.01
N HIS A 362 -16.01 -11.60 22.97
CA HIS A 362 -15.76 -12.51 24.09
C HIS A 362 -15.53 -13.95 23.60
N VAL A 363 -16.41 -14.47 22.73
CA VAL A 363 -16.30 -15.83 22.16
C VAL A 363 -15.01 -15.98 21.34
N LEU A 364 -14.68 -14.98 20.50
CA LEU A 364 -13.46 -14.98 19.71
C LEU A 364 -12.20 -15.01 20.59
N ASN A 365 -12.18 -14.25 21.68
CA ASN A 365 -11.08 -14.28 22.65
C ASN A 365 -10.94 -15.64 23.34
N GLN A 366 -12.05 -16.26 23.76
CA GLN A 366 -12.01 -17.60 24.35
C GLN A 366 -11.44 -18.63 23.38
N ASN A 367 -11.86 -18.58 22.11
CA ASN A 367 -11.36 -19.47 21.08
C ASN A 367 -9.87 -19.23 20.80
N PHE A 368 -9.42 -17.98 20.76
CA PHE A 368 -8.01 -17.63 20.66
C PHE A 368 -7.18 -18.26 21.79
N LEU A 369 -7.62 -18.11 23.05
CA LEU A 369 -6.91 -18.66 24.21
C LEU A 369 -6.84 -20.19 24.16
N LYS A 370 -7.95 -20.86 23.79
CA LYS A 370 -7.99 -22.32 23.60
C LYS A 370 -7.01 -22.79 22.53
N MET A 371 -6.88 -22.04 21.44
CA MET A 371 -6.02 -22.39 20.30
C MET A 371 -4.58 -21.84 20.42
N ARG A 372 -4.26 -21.07 21.47
CA ARG A 372 -3.04 -20.24 21.52
C ARG A 372 -1.76 -21.02 21.25
N ALA A 373 -1.68 -22.26 21.73
CA ALA A 373 -0.52 -23.13 21.58
C ALA A 373 -0.14 -23.46 20.12
N VAL A 374 -1.12 -23.45 19.20
CA VAL A 374 -0.91 -23.76 17.77
C VAL A 374 -0.95 -22.52 16.87
N LEU A 375 -1.23 -21.34 17.44
CA LEU A 375 -1.35 -20.09 16.70
C LEU A 375 0.00 -19.37 16.57
N PRO A 376 0.21 -18.64 15.46
CA PRO A 376 1.42 -17.85 15.27
C PRO A 376 1.54 -16.72 16.31
N PRO A 377 2.74 -16.09 16.44
CA PRO A 377 2.95 -15.00 17.39
C PRO A 377 2.04 -13.78 17.15
N VAL A 378 1.75 -13.49 15.89
CA VAL A 378 0.85 -12.41 15.47
C VAL A 378 -0.46 -13.04 14.99
N VAL A 379 -1.56 -12.73 15.68
CA VAL A 379 -2.92 -13.19 15.31
C VAL A 379 -3.80 -11.97 15.10
N ILE A 380 -4.35 -11.83 13.89
CA ILE A 380 -5.22 -10.72 13.52
C ILE A 380 -6.55 -11.28 13.05
N ILE A 381 -7.56 -11.15 13.90
CA ILE A 381 -8.92 -11.60 13.65
C ILE A 381 -9.67 -10.51 12.87
N THR A 382 -10.31 -10.92 11.78
CA THR A 382 -11.24 -10.10 10.98
C THR A 382 -12.58 -10.83 10.88
N PRO A 383 -13.69 -10.17 10.51
CA PRO A 383 -15.00 -10.82 10.37
C PRO A 383 -14.95 -12.08 9.49
N ASP A 384 -14.19 -12.03 8.40
CA ASP A 384 -14.03 -13.16 7.48
C ASP A 384 -13.00 -14.21 7.93
N ASN A 385 -12.25 -13.95 9.01
CA ASN A 385 -11.13 -14.77 9.48
C ASN A 385 -11.08 -14.87 11.01
N ALA A 386 -12.05 -15.58 11.59
CA ALA A 386 -12.19 -15.79 13.03
C ALA A 386 -10.95 -16.41 13.73
N ILE A 387 -10.15 -17.22 13.03
CA ILE A 387 -8.91 -17.82 13.58
C ILE A 387 -7.76 -16.80 13.60
N GLY A 388 -7.76 -15.85 12.68
CA GLY A 388 -6.79 -14.77 12.63
C GLY A 388 -5.38 -15.13 12.16
N SER A 389 -5.16 -16.35 11.65
CA SER A 389 -3.82 -16.84 11.30
C SER A 389 -3.55 -16.96 9.79
N ARG A 390 -4.49 -16.58 8.90
CA ARG A 390 -4.37 -16.84 7.45
C ARG A 390 -3.15 -16.17 6.80
N PHE A 391 -2.85 -14.93 7.18
CA PHE A 391 -1.72 -14.18 6.63
C PHE A 391 -0.45 -14.27 7.49
N THR A 392 -0.56 -14.77 8.72
CA THR A 392 0.53 -14.84 9.70
C THR A 392 1.02 -16.27 9.98
N ARG A 393 0.46 -17.27 9.30
CA ARG A 393 0.92 -18.65 9.42
C ARG A 393 2.33 -18.77 8.85
N GLY A 394 3.27 -19.18 9.69
CA GLY A 394 4.68 -19.38 9.35
C GLY A 394 5.56 -18.14 9.57
N LEU A 395 5.05 -16.93 9.38
CA LEU A 395 5.79 -15.68 9.57
C LEU A 395 4.88 -14.56 10.14
N PRO A 396 5.40 -13.67 11.01
CA PRO A 396 6.78 -13.61 11.49
C PRO A 396 7.08 -14.69 12.52
N GLN A 397 8.36 -15.06 12.63
CA GLN A 397 8.85 -15.92 13.72
C GLN A 397 8.81 -15.16 15.07
N PRO A 398 8.72 -15.86 16.22
CA PRO A 398 8.68 -15.20 17.54
C PRO A 398 9.86 -14.24 17.79
N VAL A 399 11.06 -14.62 17.35
CA VAL A 399 12.28 -13.81 17.49
C VAL A 399 12.19 -12.51 16.68
N VAL A 400 11.60 -12.58 15.48
CA VAL A 400 11.39 -11.41 14.62
C VAL A 400 10.40 -10.44 15.27
N LEU A 401 9.29 -10.95 15.81
CA LEU A 401 8.33 -10.12 16.54
C LEU A 401 8.99 -9.45 17.77
N LYS A 402 9.74 -10.22 18.57
CA LYS A 402 10.48 -9.70 19.73
C LYS A 402 11.45 -8.58 19.33
N ARG A 403 12.18 -8.76 18.22
CA ARG A 403 13.07 -7.73 17.66
C ARG A 403 12.30 -6.48 17.23
N MET A 404 11.19 -6.65 16.53
CA MET A 404 10.35 -5.53 16.09
C MET A 404 9.80 -4.71 17.27
N ILE A 405 9.39 -5.38 18.35
CA ILE A 405 8.97 -4.74 19.60
C ILE A 405 10.12 -3.98 20.26
N ALA A 406 11.32 -4.55 20.33
CA ALA A 406 12.49 -3.89 20.90
C ALA A 406 12.88 -2.62 20.11
N LEU A 407 12.85 -2.69 18.78
CA LEU A 407 13.08 -1.55 17.90
C LEU A 407 12.00 -0.48 18.09
N ALA A 408 10.73 -0.88 18.24
CA ALA A 408 9.64 0.05 18.49
C ALA A 408 9.79 0.77 19.85
N LYS A 409 10.18 0.05 20.91
CA LYS A 409 10.49 0.64 22.22
C LYS A 409 11.61 1.67 22.12
N HIS A 410 12.69 1.33 21.40
CA HIS A 410 13.80 2.25 21.21
C HIS A 410 13.37 3.52 20.45
N ALA A 411 12.60 3.37 19.37
CA ALA A 411 12.07 4.50 18.61
C ALA A 411 11.16 5.41 19.47
N LEU A 412 10.26 4.84 20.28
CA LEU A 412 9.42 5.60 21.20
C LEU A 412 10.25 6.36 22.25
N ASN A 413 11.23 5.72 22.87
CA ASN A 413 12.10 6.39 23.86
C ASN A 413 12.83 7.59 23.26
N MET A 414 13.31 7.47 22.03
CA MET A 414 13.95 8.56 21.29
C MET A 414 12.98 9.70 20.95
N ILE A 415 11.73 9.36 20.61
CA ILE A 415 10.66 10.35 20.37
C ILE A 415 10.36 11.14 21.65
N PHE A 416 10.23 10.45 22.78
CA PHE A 416 9.90 11.09 24.07
C PHE A 416 11.06 11.85 24.69
N ALA A 417 12.31 11.46 24.42
CA ALA A 417 13.49 12.16 24.91
C ALA A 417 13.83 13.44 24.12
N SER A 418 13.15 13.69 23.00
CA SER A 418 13.46 14.81 22.11
C SER A 418 12.59 16.03 22.41
N ASP A 419 13.13 16.99 23.16
CA ASP A 419 12.45 18.25 23.52
C ASP A 419 12.06 19.11 22.30
N SER A 420 12.76 18.97 21.17
CA SER A 420 12.57 19.77 19.94
C SER A 420 11.87 19.01 18.81
N GLY A 421 11.34 17.81 19.07
CA GLY A 421 10.81 16.89 18.06
C GLY A 421 11.91 16.01 17.43
N ALA A 422 11.71 14.69 17.48
CA ALA A 422 12.74 13.75 17.06
C ALA A 422 13.00 13.82 15.55
N ASN A 423 14.27 13.79 15.15
CA ASN A 423 14.65 13.60 13.75
C ASN A 423 14.24 12.19 13.30
N LEU A 424 13.07 12.09 12.66
CA LEU A 424 12.51 10.81 12.20
C LEU A 424 13.48 10.05 11.29
N ALA A 425 14.39 10.71 10.56
CA ALA A 425 15.37 10.04 9.70
C ALA A 425 16.22 9.02 10.48
N SER A 426 16.52 9.30 11.75
CA SER A 426 17.27 8.39 12.62
C SER A 426 16.56 7.04 12.83
N PHE A 427 15.23 6.99 12.74
CA PHE A 427 14.45 5.76 12.89
C PHE A 427 14.46 4.86 11.65
N PHE A 428 14.83 5.42 10.50
CA PHE A 428 14.92 4.68 9.23
C PHE A 428 16.35 4.18 8.97
N HIS A 429 17.14 4.03 10.04
CA HIS A 429 18.44 3.39 10.03
C HIS A 429 18.46 2.24 11.02
N SER A 430 19.15 1.16 10.66
CA SER A 430 19.30 -0.01 11.53
C SER A 430 20.76 -0.24 11.84
N THR A 431 21.02 -0.72 13.05
CA THR A 431 22.32 -1.24 13.43
C THR A 431 22.44 -2.68 12.96
N THR A 432 23.55 -3.00 12.30
CA THR A 432 23.83 -4.35 11.83
C THR A 432 24.41 -5.25 12.92
N SER A 433 24.68 -4.72 14.12
CA SER A 433 25.28 -5.42 15.26
C SER A 433 24.46 -6.60 15.79
N ALA A 434 23.17 -6.66 15.46
CA ALA A 434 22.28 -7.75 15.86
C ALA A 434 22.31 -8.96 14.89
N TYR A 435 23.19 -8.97 13.89
CA TYR A 435 23.35 -10.06 12.93
C TYR A 435 24.73 -10.71 13.08
N ASP A 436 24.79 -12.04 13.01
CA ASP A 436 26.05 -12.79 13.10
C ASP A 436 26.97 -12.55 11.90
N ALA A 437 26.39 -12.27 10.73
CA ALA A 437 27.11 -11.96 9.50
C ALA A 437 26.33 -10.93 8.65
N VAL A 438 27.07 -10.06 7.97
CA VAL A 438 26.52 -9.02 7.08
C VAL A 438 27.20 -9.13 5.72
N ILE A 439 26.41 -9.44 4.69
CA ILE A 439 26.90 -9.48 3.31
C ILE A 439 26.49 -8.18 2.62
N SER A 440 27.48 -7.38 2.21
CA SER A 440 27.23 -6.16 1.46
C SER A 440 27.29 -6.46 -0.03
N ILE A 441 26.20 -6.15 -0.75
CA ILE A 441 26.11 -6.28 -2.20
C ILE A 441 26.36 -4.89 -2.81
N ASP A 442 27.21 -4.82 -3.83
CA ASP A 442 27.50 -3.57 -4.53
C ASP A 442 26.27 -3.08 -5.30
N SER A 443 25.84 -1.85 -5.03
CA SER A 443 24.64 -1.25 -5.61
C SER A 443 24.70 -1.15 -7.13
N LYS A 444 25.89 -1.11 -7.74
CA LYS A 444 26.04 -1.10 -9.21
C LYS A 444 25.55 -2.37 -9.89
N HIS A 445 25.35 -3.45 -9.13
CA HIS A 445 24.83 -4.74 -9.60
C HIS A 445 23.39 -4.99 -9.16
N ILE A 446 22.75 -4.01 -8.52
CA ILE A 446 21.36 -4.11 -8.06
C ILE A 446 20.50 -3.25 -8.97
N ALA A 447 19.48 -3.86 -9.58
CA ALA A 447 18.44 -3.13 -10.28
C ALA A 447 17.65 -2.26 -9.29
N GLU A 448 17.95 -0.96 -9.25
CA GLU A 448 17.21 -0.02 -8.42
C GLU A 448 15.80 0.18 -8.99
N ARG A 449 14.80 0.36 -8.11
CA ARG A 449 13.47 0.77 -8.57
C ARG A 449 13.56 2.15 -9.24
N LEU A 450 12.90 2.32 -10.39
CA LEU A 450 12.78 3.64 -11.01
C LEU A 450 12.15 4.64 -10.02
N ARG A 451 12.90 5.67 -9.65
CA ARG A 451 12.46 6.78 -8.80
C ARG A 451 12.62 8.09 -9.58
N LYS A 452 11.68 9.02 -9.45
CA LYS A 452 11.89 10.40 -9.91
C LYS A 452 13.00 11.01 -9.05
N LYS A 453 14.11 11.42 -9.66
CA LYS A 453 15.12 12.23 -8.96
C LYS A 453 14.50 13.61 -8.63
N PRO A 454 14.67 14.13 -7.41
CA PRO A 454 14.24 15.49 -7.08
C PRO A 454 15.01 16.49 -7.95
N LYS A 455 14.33 17.59 -8.36
CA LYS A 455 14.93 18.62 -9.22
C LYS A 455 16.13 19.33 -8.58
N ASN A 456 16.23 19.35 -7.25
CA ASN A 456 17.33 19.92 -6.49
C ASN A 456 17.73 18.99 -5.34
N SER A 457 18.75 18.14 -5.52
CA SER A 457 19.45 17.52 -4.38
C SER A 457 20.94 17.81 -4.47
N PRO A 458 21.57 18.44 -3.46
CA PRO A 458 23.02 18.48 -3.35
C PRO A 458 23.56 17.04 -3.30
N ARG A 459 24.72 16.81 -3.93
CA ARG A 459 25.37 15.49 -4.11
C ARG A 459 25.63 14.68 -2.81
N ALA A 460 25.35 15.20 -1.62
CA ALA A 460 25.83 14.67 -0.34
C ALA A 460 24.79 13.93 0.53
N LEU A 461 23.49 13.89 0.16
CA LEU A 461 22.46 13.21 0.97
C LEU A 461 21.75 12.10 0.19
N SER A 462 22.51 11.13 -0.33
CA SER A 462 21.92 9.89 -0.87
C SER A 462 21.64 8.90 0.26
N LEU A 463 20.66 9.19 1.13
CA LEU A 463 20.07 8.16 2.02
C LEU A 463 19.48 6.98 1.21
N CYS A 464 19.16 7.22 -0.06
CA CYS A 464 18.31 6.37 -0.89
C CYS A 464 18.96 5.13 -1.52
N SER A 465 20.29 5.05 -1.63
CA SER A 465 20.97 3.90 -2.26
C SER A 465 21.01 2.67 -1.35
N ARG A 466 20.81 2.83 -0.03
CA ARG A 466 20.81 1.73 0.95
C ARG A 466 19.43 1.13 1.25
N LEU A 467 18.36 1.80 0.85
CA LEU A 467 16.99 1.26 0.92
C LEU A 467 16.70 0.44 -0.35
N SER A 468 17.50 -0.61 -0.58
CA SER A 468 17.23 -1.63 -1.59
C SER A 468 16.06 -2.47 -1.09
N ILE A 469 14.87 -2.18 -1.60
CA ILE A 469 13.65 -2.87 -1.18
C ILE A 469 13.56 -4.17 -1.95
N SER A 470 13.51 -5.26 -1.20
CA SER A 470 13.03 -6.54 -1.69
C SER A 470 11.61 -6.33 -2.25
N THR A 471 11.46 -6.44 -3.57
CA THR A 471 10.25 -7.08 -4.08
C THR A 471 10.30 -8.53 -3.61
N PRO A 472 9.18 -9.15 -3.21
CA PRO A 472 9.16 -10.58 -3.01
C PRO A 472 9.40 -11.24 -4.38
N TRP A 473 10.67 -11.45 -4.70
CA TRP A 473 11.09 -12.45 -5.67
C TRP A 473 10.68 -13.77 -5.05
N ARG A 474 9.50 -14.28 -5.42
CA ARG A 474 9.20 -15.71 -5.26
C ARG A 474 10.06 -16.47 -6.26
N CYS A 475 11.35 -16.53 -6.00
CA CYS A 475 12.21 -17.54 -6.56
C CYS A 475 11.82 -18.86 -5.90
N SER A 476 10.96 -19.63 -6.55
CA SER A 476 10.73 -21.03 -6.19
C SER A 476 11.98 -21.84 -6.54
N TRP A 477 13.02 -21.73 -5.72
CA TRP A 477 14.04 -22.75 -5.63
C TRP A 477 13.67 -23.65 -4.45
N ALA A 478 12.64 -24.46 -4.66
CA ALA A 478 12.47 -25.68 -3.89
C ALA A 478 13.13 -26.79 -4.70
N ARG A 479 14.20 -27.37 -4.15
CA ARG A 479 14.57 -28.75 -4.48
C ARG A 479 13.52 -29.69 -3.88
#